data_AF-A0A7V1GHA7-F1
#
_entry.id   AF-A0A7V1GHA7-F1
#
_cell.length_a   1.000
_cell.length_b   1.000
_cell.length_c   1.000
_cell.angle_alpha   90.00
_cell.angle_beta   90.00
_cell.angle_gamma   90.00
#
_symmetry.space_group_name_H-M   'P 1'
#
loop_
_entity.id
_entity.type
_entity.pdbx_description
1 polymer ?
#
loop_
_entity_poly.entity_id
_entity_poly.type
_entity_poly.pdbx_seq_one_letter_code
_entity_poly.pdbx_strand_id
1 'polypeptide(L)' 'MPRISTDKLLPGMVLRVDVTDQSGRMLLKSGIEIEEKHLRILRTWGVLGVEVESDEDVAVA' A
#
# COMPACT_ATOMS: atom_id res chain seq x y z
N MET A 1 13.35 -0.02 1.95
CA MET A 1 12.10 0.61 2.41
C MET A 1 11.28 -0.39 3.20
N PRO A 2 10.51 0.05 4.22
CA PRO A 2 9.71 -0.86 5.03
C PRO A 2 8.48 -1.34 4.25
N ARG A 3 8.43 -2.65 3.98
CA ARG A 3 7.23 -3.31 3.50
C ARG A 3 6.33 -3.60 4.70
N ILE A 4 5.14 -3.01 4.74
CA ILE A 4 4.17 -3.17 5.82
C ILE A 4 3.21 -4.30 5.46
N SER A 5 2.96 -5.19 6.42
CA SER A 5 1.94 -6.23 6.28
C SER A 5 0.55 -5.61 6.15
N THR A 6 -0.30 -6.18 5.29
CA THR A 6 -1.66 -5.70 5.06
C THR A 6 -2.53 -5.67 6.32
N ASP A 7 -2.20 -6.46 7.33
CA ASP A 7 -2.87 -6.46 8.65
C ASP A 7 -2.49 -5.27 9.53
N LYS A 8 -1.37 -4.60 9.22
CA LYS A 8 -0.87 -3.41 9.94
C LYS A 8 -1.13 -2.10 9.21
N LEU A 9 -1.75 -2.17 8.02
CA LEU A 9 -2.10 -0.97 7.27
C LEU A 9 -3.28 -0.26 7.93
N LEU A 10 -3.16 1.06 8.02
CA LEU A 10 -4.20 1.93 8.52
C LEU A 10 -4.64 2.91 7.43
N PRO A 11 -5.92 3.34 7.42
CA PRO A 11 -6.34 4.44 6.59
C PRO A 11 -5.48 5.69 6.82
N GLY A 12 -5.21 6.45 5.76
CA GLY A 12 -4.34 7.65 5.81
C GLY A 12 -2.88 7.40 5.38
N MET A 13 -2.45 6.14 5.27
CA MET A 13 -1.13 5.82 4.71
C MET A 13 -1.12 6.00 3.19
N VAL A 14 -0.02 6.48 2.59
CA VAL A 14 0.09 6.63 1.12
C VAL A 14 0.89 5.48 0.53
N LEU A 15 0.41 4.86 -0.55
CA LEU A 15 1.15 3.82 -1.25
C LEU A 15 2.38 4.38 -1.97
N ARG A 16 3.56 3.83 -1.69
CA ARG A 16 4.81 4.24 -2.34
C ARG A 16 4.93 3.68 -3.77
N VAL A 17 4.43 2.47 -3.99
CA VAL A 17 4.55 1.74 -5.25
C VAL A 17 3.21 1.14 -5.67
N ASP A 18 3.07 0.85 -6.96
CA ASP A 18 1.89 0.16 -7.48
C ASP A 18 1.79 -1.23 -6.84
N VAL A 19 0.60 -1.58 -6.37
CA VAL A 19 0.33 -2.90 -5.81
C VAL A 19 -0.25 -3.79 -6.88
N THR A 20 0.40 -4.92 -7.13
CA THR A 20 -0.03 -5.94 -8.09
C THR A 20 -0.41 -7.23 -7.38
N ASP A 21 -1.26 -8.04 -8.03
CA ASP A 21 -1.50 -9.42 -7.62
C ASP A 21 -0.40 -10.38 -8.10
N GLN A 22 -0.53 -11.67 -7.78
CA GLN A 22 0.42 -12.71 -8.21
C GLN A 22 0.51 -12.88 -9.74
N SER A 23 -0.50 -12.42 -10.48
CA SER A 23 -0.56 -12.49 -11.94
C SER A 23 0.04 -11.23 -12.61
N GLY A 24 0.48 -10.26 -11.81
CA GLY A 24 0.97 -8.96 -12.30
C GLY A 24 -0.15 -7.97 -12.63
N ARG A 25 -1.41 -8.26 -12.29
CA ARG A 25 -2.51 -7.31 -12.45
C ARG A 25 -2.40 -6.24 -11.39
N MET A 26 -2.37 -4.98 -11.80
CA MET A 26 -2.40 -3.85 -10.88
C MET A 26 -3.75 -3.77 -10.16
N LEU A 27 -3.70 -3.72 -8.82
CA LEU A 27 -4.83 -3.57 -7.93
C LEU A 27 -5.00 -2.13 -7.48
N LEU A 28 -3.90 -1.48 -7.09
CA LEU A 28 -3.86 -0.10 -6.60
C LEU A 28 -2.63 0.60 -7.16
N LYS A 29 -2.77 1.89 -7.46
CA LYS A 29 -1.68 2.74 -7.96
C LYS A 29 -0.91 3.35 -6.80
N SER A 30 0.39 3.58 -7.00
CA SER A 30 1.22 4.44 -6.16
C SER A 30 0.64 5.85 -6.02
N GLY A 31 0.96 6.51 -4.91
CA GLY A 31 0.55 7.87 -4.57
C GLY A 31 -0.91 8.00 -4.10
N ILE A 32 -1.66 6.90 -4.00
CA ILE A 32 -3.02 6.95 -3.43
C ILE A 32 -2.97 6.79 -1.91
N GLU A 33 -3.88 7.48 -1.24
CA GLU A 33 -4.15 7.27 0.18
C GLU A 33 -4.93 5.95 0.37
N ILE A 34 -4.47 5.15 1.33
CA ILE A 34 -5.13 3.93 1.74
C ILE A 34 -6.41 4.31 2.48
N GLU A 35 -7.53 3.73 2.02
CA GLU A 35 -8.84 3.85 2.63
C GLU A 35 -9.34 2.46 3.01
N GLU A 36 -10.42 2.39 3.79
CA GLU A 36 -11.10 1.12 4.14
C GLU A 36 -11.43 0.24 2.93
N LYS A 37 -11.84 0.86 1.81
CA LYS A 37 -12.12 0.15 0.56
C LYS A 37 -10.85 -0.50 -0.03
N HIS A 38 -9.71 0.19 0.06
CA HIS A 38 -8.42 -0.31 -0.41
C HIS A 38 -7.94 -1.48 0.45
N LEU A 39 -8.09 -1.40 1.77
CA LEU A 39 -7.78 -2.50 2.69
C LEU A 39 -8.59 -3.77 2.39
N ARG A 40 -9.88 -3.62 2.05
CA ARG A 40 -10.73 -4.75 1.64
C ARG A 40 -10.25 -5.37 0.32
N ILE A 41 -9.86 -4.55 -0.66
CA ILE A 41 -9.29 -5.04 -1.93
C ILE A 41 -8.02 -5.86 -1.64
N LEU A 42 -7.07 -5.29 -0.90
CA LEU A 42 -5.81 -5.97 -0.57
C LEU A 42 -6.01 -7.33 0.11
N ARG A 43 -6.93 -7.40 1.09
CA ARG A 43 -7.28 -8.66 1.77
C ARG A 43 -7.99 -9.66 0.85
N THR A 44 -8.94 -9.20 0.05
CA THR A 44 -9.69 -10.05 -0.90
C THR A 44 -8.74 -10.70 -1.91
N TRP A 45 -7.74 -9.96 -2.38
CA TRP A 45 -6.76 -10.43 -3.35
C TRP A 45 -5.55 -11.15 -2.72
N GLY A 46 -5.53 -11.33 -1.38
CA GLY A 46 -4.46 -12.05 -0.70
C GLY A 46 -3.09 -11.35 -0.73
N VAL A 47 -3.07 -10.02 -0.83
CA VAL A 47 -1.83 -9.24 -0.76
C VAL A 47 -1.28 -9.32 0.67
N LEU A 48 -0.04 -9.78 0.84
CA LEU A 48 0.58 -9.99 2.16
C LEU A 48 1.28 -8.76 2.72
N GLY A 49 1.64 -7.81 1.85
CA GLY A 49 2.28 -6.57 2.28
C GLY A 49 2.57 -5.63 1.12
N VAL A 50 2.56 -4.34 1.42
CA VAL A 50 2.72 -3.22 0.49
C VAL A 50 3.80 -2.27 0.99
N GLU A 51 4.31 -1.41 0.11
CA GLU A 51 5.21 -0.33 0.51
C GLU A 51 4.40 0.96 0.63
N VAL A 52 4.58 1.66 1.75
CA VAL A 52 3.96 2.96 2.01
C VAL A 52 5.04 4.03 2.14
N GLU A 53 4.67 5.26 1.85
CA GLU A 53 5.50 6.42 2.15
C GLU A 53 5.69 6.50 3.67
N SER A 54 6.94 6.67 4.11
CA SER A 54 7.25 6.92 5.52
C SER A 54 7.44 8.43 5.71
N ASP A 55 7.10 8.98 6.87
CA ASP A 55 7.34 10.41 7.15
C ASP A 55 8.83 10.80 6.99
N GLU A 56 9.75 9.83 7.08
CA GLU A 56 11.18 10.04 6.79
C GLU A 56 11.47 10.39 5.32
N ASP A 57 10.58 10.06 4.37
CA ASP A 57 10.73 10.44 2.95
C ASP A 57 10.37 11.93 2.71
N VAL A 58 9.65 12.59 3.62
CA VAL A 58 9.19 13.98 3.47
C VAL A 58 10.25 15.00 3.96
N ALA A 59 11.28 14.55 4.68
CA ALA A 59 12.28 15.44 5.30
C ALA A 59 13.47 15.82 4.40
N VAL A 60 13.47 15.49 3.10
CA VAL A 60 14.55 15.86 2.18
C VAL A 60 13.99 16.50 0.90
N ALA A 61 13.56 17.76 1.02
CA ALA A 61 13.35 18.67 -0.10
C ALA A 61 13.95 20.03 0.22
#